data_AF-A0A355H5L1-F1
#
_entry.id   AF-A0A355H5L1-F1
#
_cell.length_a   1.000
_cell.length_b   1.000
_cell.length_c   1.000
_cell.angle_alpha   90.00
_cell.angle_beta   90.00
_cell.angle_gamma   90.00
#
_symmetry.space_group_name_H-M   'P 1'
#
loop_
_entity.id
_entity.type
_entity.pdbx_description
1 polymer ?
#
loop_
_entity_poly.entity_id
_entity_poly.type
_entity_poly.pdbx_seq_one_letter_code
_entity_poly.pdbx_strand_id
1 'polypeptide(L)'
;MSFRLELREQTPVWLNIVLPLAAVIATLLLCSGLVVLAGANVFHAYSELFLSAVSSRFNLVETFVKAAPLIFTGLAVAVAFRAKFWNIGAEGQLLAGAMGAAYIGGIESLPSFSLVPLMIAASALAGAGWAMLPAILRTRFKVDDVVTTLLLNFVMFYVMTALLDGPWKDPLSGYPDSPDIRMDAEFPILLHATRLHLGV
;
A
#
# COMPACT_ATOMS: atom_id res chain seq x y z
N MET A 1 -29.00 38.86 -21.53
CA MET A 1 -27.57 38.52 -21.73
C MET A 1 -27.44 37.01 -21.68
N SER A 2 -27.04 36.38 -22.78
CA SER A 2 -26.79 34.94 -22.83
C SER A 2 -25.34 34.70 -22.44
N PHE A 3 -25.10 34.12 -21.27
CA PHE A 3 -23.75 33.71 -20.85
C PHE A 3 -23.40 32.41 -21.58
N ARG A 4 -22.27 32.41 -22.32
CA ARG A 4 -21.73 31.22 -22.98
C ARG A 4 -20.52 30.76 -22.17
N LEU A 5 -20.60 29.56 -21.60
CA LEU A 5 -19.48 28.93 -20.91
C LEU A 5 -18.50 28.39 -21.96
N GLU A 6 -17.29 28.94 -22.00
CA GLU A 6 -16.20 28.48 -22.88
C GLU A 6 -15.10 27.83 -22.03
N LEU A 7 -14.47 26.78 -22.58
CA LEU A 7 -13.39 26.08 -21.91
C LEU A 7 -12.17 27.00 -21.84
N ARG A 8 -11.61 27.20 -20.66
CA ARG A 8 -10.47 28.11 -20.47
C ARG A 8 -9.18 27.40 -20.89
N GLU A 9 -8.60 27.80 -22.02
CA GLU A 9 -7.37 27.18 -22.55
C GLU A 9 -6.10 27.54 -21.77
N GLN A 10 -6.09 28.69 -21.08
CA GLN A 10 -4.96 29.14 -20.27
C GLN A 10 -5.43 29.57 -18.88
N THR A 11 -4.88 28.95 -17.85
CA THR A 11 -5.08 29.37 -16.46
C THR A 11 -3.91 30.23 -16.01
N PRO A 12 -4.16 31.41 -15.41
CA PRO A 12 -3.07 32.23 -14.88
C PRO A 12 -2.40 31.49 -13.72
N VAL A 13 -1.08 31.60 -13.60
CA VAL A 13 -0.26 30.83 -12.63
C VAL A 13 -0.77 30.98 -11.19
N TRP A 14 -1.22 32.19 -10.80
CA TRP A 14 -1.78 32.42 -9.47
C TRP A 14 -2.99 31.53 -9.18
N LEU A 15 -3.85 31.28 -10.17
CA LEU A 15 -5.05 30.47 -10.02
C LEU A 15 -4.70 28.99 -9.81
N ASN A 16 -3.64 28.50 -10.48
CA ASN A 16 -3.14 27.14 -10.32
C ASN A 16 -2.53 26.88 -8.93
N ILE A 17 -2.12 27.93 -8.20
CA ILE A 17 -1.59 27.84 -6.84
C ILE A 17 -2.71 28.06 -5.81
N VAL A 18 -3.56 29.08 -6.04
CA VAL A 18 -4.63 29.45 -5.12
C VAL A 18 -5.71 28.39 -5.04
N LEU A 19 -6.08 27.74 -6.17
CA LEU A 19 -7.15 26.74 -6.15
C LEU A 19 -6.82 25.52 -5.28
N PRO A 20 -5.65 24.86 -5.40
CA PRO A 20 -5.27 23.76 -4.49
C PRO A 20 -5.19 24.20 -3.03
N LEU A 21 -4.60 25.37 -2.74
CA LEU A 21 -4.53 25.89 -1.37
C LEU A 21 -5.92 26.16 -0.80
N ALA A 22 -6.81 26.77 -1.59
CA ALA A 22 -8.19 27.01 -1.21
C ALA A 22 -8.95 25.69 -0.97
N ALA A 23 -8.72 24.67 -1.78
CA ALA A 23 -9.30 23.34 -1.59
C ALA A 23 -8.81 22.69 -0.28
N VAL A 24 -7.52 22.79 0.05
CA VAL A 24 -6.96 22.31 1.33
C VAL A 24 -7.59 23.05 2.51
N ILE A 25 -7.67 24.39 2.45
CA ILE A 25 -8.29 25.20 3.51
C ILE A 25 -9.77 24.85 3.65
N ALA A 26 -10.51 24.74 2.55
CA ALA A 26 -11.92 24.36 2.58
C ALA A 26 -12.11 22.96 3.20
N THR A 27 -11.24 22.01 2.88
CA THR A 27 -11.25 20.66 3.46
C THR A 27 -11.02 20.72 4.98
N LEU A 28 -10.01 21.47 5.43
CA LEU A 28 -9.77 21.67 6.86
C LEU A 28 -10.97 22.32 7.54
N LEU A 29 -11.58 23.36 6.96
CA LEU A 29 -12.77 23.97 7.55
C LEU A 29 -13.96 22.99 7.66
N LEU A 30 -14.19 22.17 6.63
CA LEU A 30 -15.22 21.14 6.66
C LEU A 30 -14.94 20.08 7.74
N CYS A 31 -13.71 19.58 7.81
CA CYS A 31 -13.30 18.64 8.85
C CYS A 31 -13.39 19.24 10.26
N SER A 32 -13.09 20.52 10.43
CA SER A 32 -13.22 21.24 11.71
C SER A 32 -14.66 21.19 12.22
N GLY A 33 -15.65 21.32 11.33
CA GLY A 33 -17.06 21.17 11.66
C GLY A 33 -17.37 19.79 12.24
N LEU A 34 -16.85 18.72 11.65
CA LEU A 34 -17.02 17.35 12.17
C LEU A 34 -16.35 17.17 13.54
N VAL A 35 -15.17 17.77 13.76
CA VAL A 35 -14.46 17.71 15.04
C VAL A 35 -15.26 18.41 16.15
N VAL A 36 -15.84 19.58 15.84
CA VAL A 36 -16.73 20.31 16.78
C VAL A 36 -17.99 19.50 17.07
N LEU A 37 -18.61 18.89 16.04
CA LEU A 37 -19.79 18.03 16.22
C LEU A 37 -19.50 16.79 17.07
N ALA A 38 -18.27 16.26 17.02
CA ALA A 38 -17.80 15.19 17.90
C ALA A 38 -17.46 15.67 19.34
N GLY A 39 -17.57 16.97 19.63
CA GLY A 39 -17.27 17.55 20.94
C GLY A 39 -15.78 17.72 21.24
N ALA A 40 -14.92 17.63 20.23
CA ALA A 40 -13.47 17.72 20.38
C ALA A 40 -12.92 19.12 20.05
N ASN A 41 -11.73 19.44 20.58
CA ASN A 41 -11.05 20.70 20.28
C ASN A 41 -10.36 20.63 18.90
N VAL A 42 -10.71 21.55 18.00
CA VAL A 42 -10.19 21.62 16.62
C VAL A 42 -8.67 21.81 16.57
N PHE A 43 -8.14 22.74 17.37
CA PHE A 43 -6.70 23.02 17.38
C PHE A 43 -5.92 21.81 17.89
N HIS A 44 -6.42 21.13 18.92
CA HIS A 44 -5.80 19.92 19.42
C HIS A 44 -5.85 18.79 18.38
N ALA A 45 -7.00 18.57 17.74
CA ALA A 45 -7.16 17.55 16.71
C ALA A 45 -6.18 17.74 15.54
N TYR A 46 -5.98 18.98 15.07
CA TYR A 46 -4.97 19.25 14.04
C TYR A 46 -3.54 19.16 14.55
N SER A 47 -3.28 19.57 15.78
CA SER A 47 -1.95 19.38 16.37
C SER A 47 -1.58 17.90 16.41
N GLU A 48 -2.51 17.02 16.80
CA GLU A 48 -2.32 15.57 16.77
C GLU A 48 -2.16 15.05 15.34
N LEU A 49 -2.98 15.49 14.38
CA LEU A 49 -2.88 15.07 12.98
C LEU A 49 -1.47 15.26 12.41
N PHE A 50 -0.81 16.38 12.73
CA PHE A 50 0.52 16.70 12.19
C PHE A 50 1.68 16.22 13.06
N LEU A 51 1.54 16.28 14.39
CA LEU A 51 2.66 16.02 15.30
C LEU A 51 2.67 14.59 15.84
N SER A 52 1.55 13.87 15.82
CA SER A 52 1.48 12.54 16.44
C SER A 52 2.46 11.54 15.82
N ALA A 53 2.74 11.64 14.52
CA ALA A 53 3.72 10.79 13.84
C ALA A 53 5.15 10.92 14.37
N VAL A 54 5.52 12.06 14.96
CA VAL A 54 6.89 12.34 15.46
C VAL A 54 6.94 12.64 16.96
N SER A 55 5.80 12.64 17.65
CA SER A 55 5.68 13.06 19.04
C SER A 55 6.37 12.12 20.03
N SER A 56 6.60 10.87 19.65
CA SER A 56 7.28 9.88 20.48
C SER A 56 8.23 9.01 19.66
N ARG A 57 9.21 8.42 20.34
CA ARG A 57 10.11 7.43 19.73
C ARG A 57 9.34 6.26 19.11
N PHE A 58 8.25 5.83 19.75
CA PHE A 58 7.39 4.77 19.25
C PHE A 58 6.70 5.17 17.95
N ASN A 59 6.06 6.35 17.91
CA ASN A 59 5.36 6.83 16.71
C ASN A 59 6.30 7.07 15.54
N LEU A 60 7.51 7.56 15.82
CA LEU A 60 8.53 7.75 14.81
C LEU A 60 8.98 6.41 14.22
N VAL A 61 9.16 5.38 15.05
CA VAL A 61 9.48 4.03 14.57
C VAL A 61 8.34 3.45 13.74
N GLU A 62 7.09 3.53 14.21
CA GLU A 62 5.92 3.06 13.43
C GLU A 62 5.77 3.81 12.10
N THR A 63 6.18 5.09 12.05
CA THR A 63 6.23 5.86 10.81
C THR A 63 7.22 5.24 9.82
N PHE A 64 8.43 4.87 10.26
CA PHE A 64 9.39 4.17 9.41
C PHE A 64 8.94 2.78 8.99
N VAL A 65 8.35 2.00 9.91
CA VAL A 65 7.76 0.68 9.61
C VAL A 65 6.71 0.76 8.51
N LYS A 66 5.85 1.79 8.54
CA LYS A 66 4.86 2.03 7.48
C LYS A 66 5.45 2.62 6.20
N ALA A 67 6.51 3.42 6.31
CA ALA A 67 7.17 4.05 5.17
C ALA A 67 7.96 3.05 4.33
N ALA A 68 8.60 2.05 4.95
CA ALA A 68 9.41 1.06 4.25
C ALA A 68 8.71 0.40 3.05
N PRO A 69 7.53 -0.24 3.18
CA PRO A 69 6.84 -0.84 2.03
C PRO A 69 6.45 0.19 0.97
N LEU A 70 6.11 1.42 1.35
CA LEU A 70 5.80 2.50 0.41
C LEU A 70 7.03 2.94 -0.39
N ILE A 71 8.20 3.02 0.26
CA ILE A 71 9.47 3.36 -0.39
C ILE A 71 9.88 2.23 -1.35
N PHE A 72 9.84 0.97 -0.92
CA PHE A 72 10.20 -0.16 -1.77
C PHE A 72 9.26 -0.33 -2.98
N THR A 73 7.95 -0.15 -2.77
CA THR A 73 6.98 -0.17 -3.89
C THR A 73 7.20 0.99 -4.84
N GLY A 74 7.45 2.21 -4.33
CA GLY A 74 7.83 3.37 -5.15
C GLY A 74 9.10 3.14 -5.95
N LEU A 75 10.13 2.52 -5.36
CA LEU A 75 11.37 2.16 -6.04
C LEU A 75 11.13 1.14 -7.15
N ALA A 76 10.33 0.11 -6.89
CA ALA A 76 9.96 -0.91 -7.89
C ALA A 76 9.23 -0.28 -9.09
N VAL A 77 8.28 0.63 -8.84
CA VAL A 77 7.56 1.38 -9.90
C VAL A 77 8.50 2.30 -10.67
N ALA A 78 9.44 2.97 -10.00
CA ALA A 78 10.44 3.81 -10.65
C ALA A 78 11.30 3.03 -11.66
N VAL A 79 11.66 1.78 -11.34
CA VAL A 79 12.36 0.88 -12.26
C VAL A 79 11.47 0.52 -13.46
N ALA A 80 10.19 0.20 -13.24
CA ALA A 80 9.23 -0.10 -14.31
C ALA A 80 9.04 1.09 -15.28
N PHE A 81 8.97 2.32 -14.77
CA PHE A 81 8.86 3.53 -15.58
C PHE A 81 10.08 3.76 -16.48
N ARG A 82 11.29 3.38 -16.04
CA ARG A 82 12.48 3.41 -16.90
C ARG A 82 12.35 2.48 -18.11
N ALA A 83 11.58 1.39 -17.99
CA ALA A 83 11.26 0.48 -19.08
C ALA A 83 10.05 0.93 -19.93
N LYS A 84 9.54 2.15 -19.75
CA LYS A 84 8.32 2.67 -20.40
C LYS A 84 7.11 1.77 -20.18
N PHE A 85 7.02 1.13 -19.01
CA PHE A 85 5.86 0.35 -18.58
C PHE A 85 5.16 1.11 -17.46
N TRP A 86 3.95 1.58 -17.73
CA TRP A 86 3.20 2.39 -16.77
C TRP A 86 2.47 1.49 -15.76
N ASN A 87 3.24 0.98 -14.80
CA ASN A 87 2.75 0.06 -13.78
C ASN A 87 2.04 0.80 -12.65
N ILE A 88 0.70 0.80 -12.65
CA ILE A 88 -0.13 1.26 -11.51
C ILE A 88 -0.59 0.05 -10.66
N GLY A 89 -0.16 -1.16 -11.02
CA GLY A 89 -0.54 -2.43 -10.39
C GLY A 89 0.34 -2.85 -9.21
N ALA A 90 1.06 -1.91 -8.59
CA ALA A 90 2.05 -2.20 -7.55
C ALA A 90 1.40 -2.80 -6.28
N GLU A 91 0.17 -2.38 -5.96
CA GLU A 91 -0.60 -2.92 -4.84
C GLU A 91 -0.89 -4.41 -5.03
N GLY A 92 -1.39 -4.83 -6.19
CA GLY A 92 -1.61 -6.24 -6.49
C GLY A 92 -0.33 -7.06 -6.51
N GLN A 93 0.79 -6.49 -6.99
CA GLN A 93 2.09 -7.17 -6.95
C GLN A 93 2.61 -7.34 -5.51
N LEU A 94 2.40 -6.34 -4.65
CA LEU A 94 2.73 -6.40 -3.23
C LEU A 94 1.89 -7.48 -2.53
N LEU A 95 0.58 -7.52 -2.78
CA LEU A 95 -0.32 -8.54 -2.23
C LEU A 95 0.06 -9.94 -2.71
N ALA A 96 0.35 -10.12 -4.00
CA ALA A 96 0.84 -11.38 -4.56
C ALA A 96 2.14 -11.84 -3.85
N GLY A 97 3.07 -10.91 -3.65
CA GLY A 97 4.31 -11.17 -2.93
C GLY A 97 4.05 -11.59 -1.47
N ALA A 98 3.21 -10.86 -0.76
CA ALA A 98 2.81 -11.17 0.61
C ALA A 98 2.17 -12.57 0.73
N MET A 99 1.31 -12.93 -0.22
CA MET A 99 0.72 -14.27 -0.31
C MET A 99 1.77 -15.36 -0.57
N GLY A 100 2.76 -15.08 -1.42
CA GLY A 100 3.89 -15.99 -1.65
C GLY A 100 4.73 -16.23 -0.39
N ALA A 101 5.04 -15.17 0.36
CA ALA A 101 5.69 -15.28 1.67
C ALA A 101 4.83 -16.07 2.66
N ALA A 102 3.54 -15.73 2.80
CA ALA A 102 2.64 -16.39 3.74
C ALA A 102 2.49 -17.88 3.44
N TYR A 103 2.39 -18.26 2.16
CA TYR A 103 2.32 -19.67 1.76
C TYR A 103 3.56 -20.46 2.19
N ILE A 104 4.77 -19.94 1.95
CA ILE A 104 6.01 -20.60 2.41
C ILE A 104 6.12 -20.58 3.94
N GLY A 105 5.77 -19.47 4.58
CA GLY A 105 5.81 -19.32 6.03
C GLY A 105 4.87 -20.27 6.77
N GLY A 106 3.78 -20.69 6.13
CA GLY A 106 2.86 -21.71 6.66
C GLY A 106 3.33 -23.16 6.51
N ILE A 107 4.43 -23.43 5.81
CA ILE A 107 4.94 -24.81 5.65
C ILE A 107 5.78 -25.19 6.86
N GLU A 108 5.22 -26.01 7.75
CA GLU A 108 5.89 -26.42 9.00
C GLU A 108 7.12 -27.31 8.80
N SER A 109 7.21 -28.04 7.68
CA SER A 109 8.28 -29.01 7.42
C SER A 109 9.61 -28.39 7.00
N LEU A 110 9.66 -27.07 6.76
CA LEU A 110 10.87 -26.39 6.32
C LEU A 110 11.84 -26.09 7.48
N PRO A 111 13.15 -26.26 7.28
CA PRO A 111 14.16 -25.84 8.26
C PRO A 111 14.15 -24.31 8.46
N SER A 112 14.29 -23.88 9.72
CA SER A 112 14.26 -22.46 10.12
C SER A 112 15.19 -21.56 9.30
N PHE A 113 16.42 -22.01 9.05
CA PHE A 113 17.41 -21.22 8.31
C PHE A 113 17.01 -20.92 6.85
N SER A 114 16.13 -21.76 6.28
CA SER A 114 15.72 -21.68 4.88
C SER A 114 14.43 -20.88 4.68
N LEU A 115 13.65 -20.65 5.75
CA LEU A 115 12.35 -19.98 5.67
C LEU A 115 12.47 -18.58 5.07
N VAL A 116 13.27 -17.70 5.67
CA VAL A 116 13.40 -16.30 5.22
C VAL A 116 13.87 -16.20 3.75
N PRO A 117 14.95 -16.90 3.32
CA PRO A 117 15.33 -16.90 1.90
C PRO A 117 14.24 -17.42 0.96
N LEU A 118 13.54 -18.49 1.33
CA LEU A 118 12.47 -19.08 0.52
C LEU A 118 11.25 -18.16 0.45
N MET A 119 10.88 -17.49 1.55
CA MET A 119 9.80 -16.51 1.59
C MET A 119 10.12 -15.31 0.69
N ILE A 120 11.35 -14.79 0.72
CA ILE A 120 11.79 -13.72 -0.17
C ILE A 120 11.71 -14.18 -1.64
N ALA A 121 12.21 -15.37 -1.95
CA ALA A 121 12.17 -15.91 -3.30
C ALA A 121 10.73 -16.12 -3.80
N ALA A 122 9.87 -16.72 -2.98
CA ALA A 122 8.46 -16.91 -3.30
C ALA A 122 7.72 -15.58 -3.47
N SER A 123 8.02 -14.58 -2.64
CA SER A 123 7.46 -13.23 -2.78
C SER A 123 7.85 -12.59 -4.13
N ALA A 124 9.13 -12.67 -4.48
CA ALA A 124 9.63 -12.13 -5.75
C ALA A 124 9.00 -12.84 -6.94
N LEU A 125 8.88 -14.17 -6.90
CA LEU A 125 8.28 -14.97 -7.96
C LEU A 125 6.77 -14.72 -8.09
N ALA A 126 6.04 -14.61 -6.99
CA ALA A 126 4.60 -14.34 -7.00
C ALA A 126 4.31 -12.92 -7.54
N GLY A 127 5.05 -11.92 -7.07
CA GLY A 127 4.95 -10.55 -7.59
C GLY A 127 5.30 -10.46 -9.08
N ALA A 128 6.39 -11.11 -9.51
CA ALA A 128 6.78 -11.17 -10.92
C ALA A 128 5.76 -11.93 -11.79
N GLY A 129 5.23 -13.05 -11.29
CA GLY A 129 4.17 -13.82 -11.95
C GLY A 129 2.91 -12.99 -12.13
N TRP A 130 2.53 -12.20 -11.13
CA TRP A 130 1.38 -11.29 -11.23
C TRP A 130 1.63 -10.16 -12.24
N ALA A 131 2.82 -9.56 -12.22
CA ALA A 131 3.21 -8.51 -13.17
C ALA A 131 3.32 -9.05 -14.62
N MET A 132 3.52 -10.35 -14.81
CA MET A 132 3.59 -10.97 -16.13
C MET A 132 2.23 -10.93 -16.85
N LEU A 133 1.11 -11.00 -16.13
CA LEU A 133 -0.23 -10.94 -16.73
C LEU A 133 -0.47 -9.65 -17.54
N PRO A 134 -0.36 -8.43 -16.96
CA PRO A 134 -0.52 -7.21 -17.73
C PRO A 134 0.58 -7.03 -18.78
N ALA A 135 1.80 -7.53 -18.54
CA ALA A 135 2.88 -7.48 -19.53
C ALA A 135 2.58 -8.32 -20.78
N ILE A 136 2.01 -9.51 -20.62
CA ILE A 136 1.56 -10.36 -21.74
C ILE A 136 0.39 -9.68 -22.47
N LEU A 137 -0.59 -9.16 -21.74
CA LEU A 137 -1.74 -8.46 -22.33
C LEU A 137 -1.31 -7.26 -23.18
N ARG A 138 -0.35 -6.48 -22.69
CA ARG A 138 0.26 -5.39 -23.45
C ARG A 138 1.00 -5.88 -24.69
N THR A 139 1.91 -6.84 -24.54
CA THR A 139 2.83 -7.24 -25.62
C THR A 139 2.17 -8.06 -26.72
N ARG A 140 1.20 -8.91 -26.36
CA ARG A 140 0.50 -9.78 -27.32
C ARG A 140 -0.80 -9.18 -27.84
N PHE A 141 -1.56 -8.53 -26.97
CA PHE A 141 -2.92 -8.08 -27.27
C PHE A 141 -3.06 -6.56 -27.38
N LYS A 142 -1.98 -5.80 -27.17
CA LYS A 142 -1.95 -4.33 -27.25
C LYS A 142 -2.97 -3.66 -26.33
N VAL A 143 -3.29 -4.30 -25.20
CA VAL A 143 -4.15 -3.71 -24.16
C VAL A 143 -3.38 -2.62 -23.43
N ASP A 144 -4.09 -1.56 -23.03
CA ASP A 144 -3.56 -0.47 -22.23
C ASP A 144 -3.02 -0.99 -20.88
N ASP A 145 -1.75 -0.72 -20.59
CA ASP A 145 -1.07 -1.21 -19.39
C ASP A 145 -1.51 -0.47 -18.12
N VAL A 146 -1.87 0.81 -18.23
CA VAL A 146 -2.39 1.60 -17.12
C VAL A 146 -3.70 1.01 -16.60
N VAL A 147 -4.69 0.83 -17.48
CA VAL A 147 -6.00 0.29 -17.13
C VAL A 147 -5.88 -1.16 -16.66
N THR A 148 -5.11 -1.98 -17.37
CA THR A 148 -4.98 -3.41 -17.02
C THR A 148 -4.33 -3.60 -15.65
N THR A 149 -3.23 -2.88 -15.37
CA THR A 149 -2.54 -3.01 -14.09
C THR A 149 -3.39 -2.49 -12.93
N LEU A 150 -4.15 -1.41 -13.12
CA LEU A 150 -5.11 -0.90 -12.14
C LEU A 150 -6.23 -1.89 -11.84
N LEU A 151 -6.86 -2.45 -12.88
CA LEU A 151 -7.97 -3.40 -12.69
C LEU A 151 -7.52 -4.69 -12.02
N LEU A 152 -6.30 -5.16 -12.31
CA LEU A 152 -5.74 -6.35 -11.69
C LEU A 152 -5.42 -6.19 -10.19
N ASN A 153 -5.30 -4.97 -9.66
CA ASN A 153 -5.20 -4.78 -8.21
C ASN A 153 -6.45 -5.32 -7.49
N PHE A 154 -7.64 -4.96 -7.99
CA PHE A 154 -8.90 -5.44 -7.42
C PHE A 154 -9.04 -6.95 -7.54
N VAL A 155 -8.64 -7.51 -8.70
CA VAL A 155 -8.66 -8.96 -8.88
C VAL A 155 -7.79 -9.65 -7.84
N MET A 156 -6.55 -9.19 -7.62
CA MET A 156 -5.67 -9.76 -6.60
C MET A 156 -6.25 -9.60 -5.19
N PHE A 157 -6.81 -8.44 -4.88
CA PHE A 157 -7.45 -8.21 -3.58
C PHE A 157 -8.58 -9.23 -3.31
N TYR A 158 -9.43 -9.48 -4.31
CA TYR A 158 -10.50 -10.49 -4.19
C TYR A 158 -9.98 -11.91 -4.18
N VAL A 159 -8.89 -12.23 -4.90
CA VAL A 159 -8.22 -13.53 -4.81
C VAL A 159 -7.69 -13.77 -3.40
N MET A 160 -6.99 -12.79 -2.82
CA MET A 160 -6.49 -12.86 -1.45
C MET A 160 -7.64 -13.06 -0.46
N THR A 161 -8.70 -12.25 -0.56
CA THR A 161 -9.87 -12.34 0.32
C THR A 161 -10.55 -13.69 0.21
N ALA A 162 -10.75 -14.21 -1.02
CA ALA A 162 -11.35 -15.52 -1.24
C ALA A 162 -10.52 -16.68 -0.65
N LEU A 163 -9.19 -16.55 -0.59
CA LEU A 163 -8.33 -17.53 0.07
C LEU A 163 -8.45 -17.44 1.59
N LEU A 164 -8.46 -16.23 2.15
CA LEU A 164 -8.58 -15.98 3.59
C LEU A 164 -9.97 -16.32 4.15
N ASP A 165 -11.02 -16.23 3.33
CA ASP A 165 -12.36 -16.73 3.68
C ASP A 165 -12.53 -18.24 3.44
N GLY A 166 -11.61 -18.86 2.70
CA GLY A 166 -11.67 -20.24 2.28
C GLY A 166 -10.49 -21.07 2.79
N PRO A 167 -9.63 -21.61 1.90
CA PRO A 167 -8.64 -22.61 2.25
C PRO A 167 -7.51 -22.11 3.18
N TRP A 168 -7.26 -20.80 3.25
CA TRP A 168 -6.19 -20.23 4.09
C TRP A 168 -6.71 -19.73 5.43
N LYS A 169 -8.02 -19.80 5.67
CA LYS A 169 -8.64 -19.31 6.89
C LYS A 169 -8.11 -20.02 8.12
N ASP A 170 -7.76 -19.26 9.16
CA ASP A 170 -7.47 -19.83 10.47
C ASP A 170 -8.73 -20.50 11.05
N PRO A 171 -8.68 -21.82 11.35
CA PRO A 171 -9.80 -22.50 11.99
C PRO A 171 -10.11 -21.99 13.41
N LEU A 172 -9.21 -21.22 14.05
CA LEU A 172 -9.37 -20.75 15.42
C LEU A 172 -9.92 -19.31 15.52
N SER A 173 -9.50 -18.39 14.65
CA SER A 173 -9.87 -16.97 14.79
C SER A 173 -11.34 -16.67 14.45
N GLY A 174 -11.93 -17.42 13.51
CA GLY A 174 -13.27 -17.14 12.95
C GLY A 174 -13.30 -15.94 11.98
N TYR A 175 -12.23 -15.14 11.90
CA TYR A 175 -12.04 -14.01 10.99
C TYR A 175 -11.37 -14.45 9.68
N PRO A 176 -11.41 -13.62 8.61
CA PRO A 176 -10.72 -13.91 7.35
C PRO A 176 -9.22 -13.57 7.46
N ASP A 177 -8.49 -14.31 8.28
CA ASP A 177 -7.04 -14.24 8.42
C ASP A 177 -6.42 -15.64 8.28
N SER A 178 -5.10 -15.67 8.03
CA SER A 178 -4.35 -16.91 8.01
C SER A 178 -3.79 -17.23 9.39
N PRO A 179 -3.47 -18.50 9.68
CA PRO A 179 -2.71 -18.85 10.87
C PRO A 179 -1.41 -18.05 10.98
N ASP A 180 -0.96 -17.84 12.22
CA ASP A 180 0.29 -17.15 12.49
C ASP A 180 1.49 -17.88 11.85
N ILE A 181 2.35 -17.10 11.21
CA ILE A 181 3.62 -17.60 10.71
C ILE A 181 4.53 -17.86 11.91
N ARG A 182 5.35 -18.93 11.84
CA ARG A 182 6.27 -19.29 12.91
C ARG A 182 7.23 -18.14 13.24
N MET A 183 7.51 -17.96 14.54
CA MET A 183 8.42 -16.91 15.03
C MET A 183 9.86 -17.00 14.48
N ASP A 184 10.29 -18.17 14.01
CA ASP A 184 11.62 -18.34 13.41
C ASP A 184 11.73 -17.83 11.96
N ALA A 185 10.60 -17.46 11.36
CA ALA A 185 10.54 -16.77 10.07
C ALA A 185 10.52 -15.24 10.20
N GLU A 186 10.52 -14.70 11.42
CA GLU A 186 10.53 -13.26 11.66
C GLU A 186 11.95 -12.68 11.53
N PHE A 187 12.03 -11.45 11.01
CA PHE A 187 13.28 -10.70 11.05
C PHE A 187 13.63 -10.28 12.48
N PRO A 188 14.93 -10.23 12.85
CA PRO A 188 15.33 -9.81 14.17
C PRO A 188 14.94 -8.34 14.40
N ILE A 189 14.31 -8.09 15.56
CA ILE A 189 13.92 -6.76 16.01
C ILE A 189 15.18 -5.97 16.41
N LEU A 190 15.37 -4.80 15.83
CA LEU A 190 16.55 -3.94 16.03
C LEU A 190 16.43 -3.07 17.28
N LEU A 191 15.21 -2.70 17.68
CA LEU A 191 14.94 -1.85 18.84
C LEU A 191 13.90 -2.51 19.75
N HIS A 192 14.30 -2.80 20.99
CA HIS A 192 13.45 -3.46 21.98
C HIS A 192 12.11 -2.72 22.18
N ALA A 193 11.03 -3.49 22.28
CA ALA A 193 9.65 -3.00 22.41
C ALA A 193 9.17 -2.12 21.23
N THR A 194 9.72 -2.34 20.03
CA THR A 194 9.23 -1.74 18.79
C THR A 194 9.07 -2.81 17.71
N ARG A 195 8.41 -2.46 16.60
CA ARG A 195 8.28 -3.33 15.41
C ARG A 195 9.39 -3.11 14.38
N LEU A 196 10.43 -2.33 14.73
CA LEU A 196 11.57 -2.12 13.84
C LEU A 196 12.40 -3.39 13.75
N HIS A 197 12.42 -3.99 12.57
CA HIS A 197 13.15 -5.23 12.29
C HIS A 197 14.07 -5.05 11.09
N LEU A 198 15.02 -5.97 10.87
CA LEU A 198 16.02 -5.87 9.80
C LEU A 198 15.46 -5.64 8.38
N GLY A 199 14.23 -6.08 8.10
CA GLY A 199 13.53 -5.83 6.83
C GLY A 199 12.88 -4.43 6.67
N VAL A 200 13.06 -3.52 7.63
CA VAL A 200 12.52 -2.15 7.65
C VAL A 200 13.64 -1.16 7.94
#